data_AF-A0AA44DN64-F1
#
_entry.id   AF-A0AA44DN64-F1
#
_cell.length_a   1.000
_cell.length_b   1.000
_cell.length_c   1.000
_cell.angle_alpha   90.00
_cell.angle_beta   90.00
_cell.angle_gamma   90.00
#
_symmetry.space_group_name_H-M   'P 1'
#
loop_
_entity.id
_entity.type
_entity.pdbx_description
1 polymer ?
#
loop_
_entity_poly.entity_id
_entity_poly.type
_entity_poly.pdbx_seq_one_letter_code
_entity_poly.pdbx_strand_id
1 'polypeptide(L)'
;MGNAALAMSFALFFLSSIFFIFKDRASILIQGYYFISKDQRDLYDEFKLSKDYGIILFKYGLILLIGAIGYIFIAKPILWIAFTIWVIYVAKTVVTFNFDNYKCNKA
;
A
#
# COMPACT_ATOMS: atom_id res chain seq x y z
N MET A 1 20.48 10.10 1.52
CA MET A 1 19.60 9.11 0.85
C MET A 1 19.12 8.02 1.81
N GLY A 2 19.98 7.29 2.54
CA GLY A 2 19.54 6.24 3.48
C GLY A 2 18.51 6.68 4.54
N ASN A 3 18.72 7.84 5.18
CA ASN A 3 17.78 8.36 6.19
C ASN A 3 16.39 8.69 5.61
N ALA A 4 16.32 9.10 4.35
CA ALA A 4 15.05 9.40 3.68
C ALA A 4 14.27 8.12 3.35
N ALA A 5 14.96 7.04 2.95
CA ALA A 5 14.33 5.74 2.72
C ALA A 5 13.80 5.10 4.01
N LEU A 6 14.53 5.26 5.13
CA LEU A 6 14.03 4.89 6.46
C LEU A 6 12.78 5.67 6.84
N ALA A 7 12.82 7.00 6.72
CA ALA A 7 11.66 7.85 7.02
C ALA A 7 10.44 7.49 6.15
N MET A 8 10.64 7.22 4.86
CA MET A 8 9.58 6.76 3.96
C MET A 8 9.03 5.38 4.34
N SER A 9 9.89 4.42 4.73
CA SER A 9 9.44 3.10 5.20
C SER A 9 8.57 3.24 6.44
N PHE A 10 9.00 4.04 7.43
CA PHE A 10 8.21 4.32 8.62
C PHE A 10 6.89 5.02 8.30
N ALA A 11 6.88 6.00 7.39
CA ALA A 11 5.65 6.65 6.95
C ALA A 11 4.66 5.66 6.31
N LEU A 12 5.15 4.72 5.48
CA LEU A 12 4.33 3.68 4.87
C LEU A 12 3.79 2.68 5.91
N PHE A 13 4.58 2.32 6.92
CA PHE A 13 4.11 1.50 8.03
C PHE A 13 3.07 2.21 8.88
N PHE A 14 3.23 3.52 9.10
CA PHE A 14 2.25 4.33 9.80
C PHE A 14 0.93 4.38 9.02
N LEU A 15 1.01 4.61 7.70
CA LEU A 15 -0.15 4.60 6.82
C LEU A 15 -0.82 3.22 6.80
N SER A 16 -0.04 2.14 6.68
CA SER A 16 -0.55 0.76 6.78
C SER A 16 -1.29 0.52 8.11
N SER A 17 -0.75 1.00 9.22
CA SER A 17 -1.39 0.87 10.53
C SER A 17 -2.73 1.59 10.60
N ILE A 18 -2.84 2.77 9.96
CA ILE A 18 -4.12 3.50 9.84
C ILE A 18 -5.16 2.65 9.12
N PHE A 19 -4.81 1.98 8.01
CA PHE A 19 -5.72 1.06 7.31
C PHE A 19 -6.16 -0.12 8.20
N PHE A 20 -5.27 -0.66 9.03
CA PHE A 20 -5.61 -1.73 9.97
C PHE A 20 -6.49 -1.29 11.14
N ILE A 21 -6.34 -0.04 11.62
CA ILE A 21 -7.11 0.51 12.73
C ILE A 21 -8.49 0.99 12.27
N PHE A 22 -8.54 1.76 11.18
CA PHE A 22 -9.77 2.37 10.66
C PHE A 22 -10.59 1.44 9.75
N LYS A 23 -10.03 0.31 9.30
CA LYS A 23 -10.73 -0.77 8.58
C LYS A 23 -11.67 -0.22 7.51
N ASP A 24 -12.97 -0.35 7.69
CA ASP A 24 -14.05 0.15 6.85
C ASP A 24 -13.87 1.62 6.43
N ARG A 25 -13.61 2.54 7.36
CA ARG A 25 -13.47 3.97 7.02
C ARG A 25 -12.23 4.33 6.22
N ALA A 26 -11.20 3.49 6.28
CA ALA A 26 -9.95 3.74 5.55
C ALA A 26 -10.07 3.42 4.05
N SER A 27 -11.08 2.65 3.63
CA SER A 27 -11.37 2.39 2.21
C SER A 27 -11.54 3.69 1.40
N ILE A 28 -12.06 4.75 2.03
CA ILE A 28 -12.26 6.09 1.44
C ILE A 28 -10.94 6.76 1.02
N LEU A 29 -9.81 6.39 1.64
CA LEU A 29 -8.48 6.91 1.31
C LEU A 29 -7.88 6.29 0.04
N ILE A 30 -8.52 5.26 -0.52
CA ILE A 30 -8.09 4.61 -1.76
C ILE A 30 -8.48 5.52 -2.92
N GLN A 31 -7.47 5.99 -3.68
CA GLN A 31 -7.70 6.74 -4.91
C GLN A 31 -8.57 5.93 -5.88
N GLY A 32 -9.59 6.56 -6.45
CA GLY A 32 -10.62 5.90 -7.26
C GLY A 32 -11.87 5.53 -6.46
N TYR A 33 -11.72 4.90 -5.28
CA TYR A 33 -12.86 4.57 -4.41
C TYR A 33 -13.54 5.83 -3.85
N TYR A 34 -12.77 6.89 -3.61
CA TYR A 34 -13.29 8.20 -3.22
C TYR A 34 -14.27 8.82 -4.23
N PHE A 35 -14.19 8.50 -5.52
CA PHE A 35 -15.08 9.05 -6.55
C PHE A 35 -16.42 8.32 -6.66
N ILE A 36 -16.56 7.16 -6.02
CA ILE A 36 -17.77 6.33 -6.04
C ILE A 36 -18.79 6.92 -5.06
N SER A 37 -20.08 6.95 -5.42
CA SER A 37 -21.16 7.45 -4.55
C SER A 37 -21.37 6.53 -3.32
N LYS A 38 -21.88 7.08 -2.21
CA LYS A 38 -22.11 6.31 -0.97
C LYS A 38 -22.98 5.07 -1.19
N ASP A 39 -24.04 5.18 -2.00
CA ASP A 39 -24.94 4.06 -2.28
C ASP A 39 -24.25 2.92 -3.05
N GLN A 40 -23.26 3.25 -3.88
CA GLN A 40 -22.47 2.25 -4.59
C GLN A 40 -21.42 1.62 -3.68
N ARG A 41 -20.90 2.35 -2.68
CA ARG A 41 -19.90 1.85 -1.70
C ARG A 41 -20.46 0.76 -0.78
N ASP A 42 -21.74 0.85 -0.41
CA ASP A 42 -22.43 -0.17 0.40
C ASP A 42 -22.48 -1.55 -0.29
N LEU A 43 -22.25 -1.61 -1.61
CA LEU A 43 -22.17 -2.85 -2.38
C LEU A 43 -20.79 -3.53 -2.30
N TYR A 44 -19.80 -2.90 -1.65
CA TYR A 44 -18.42 -3.39 -1.56
C TYR A 44 -18.08 -3.84 -0.13
N ASP A 45 -17.24 -4.86 -0.03
CA ASP A 45 -16.64 -5.27 1.24
C ASP A 45 -15.49 -4.31 1.59
N GLU A 46 -15.84 -3.16 2.17
CA GLU A 46 -14.89 -2.11 2.57
C GLU A 46 -13.85 -2.62 3.58
N PHE A 47 -14.24 -3.56 4.44
CA PHE A 47 -13.37 -4.16 5.43
C PHE A 47 -12.25 -4.96 4.76
N LYS A 48 -12.61 -5.84 3.81
CA LYS A 48 -11.64 -6.65 3.07
C LYS A 48 -10.78 -5.80 2.14
N LEU A 49 -11.38 -4.83 1.45
CA LEU A 49 -10.68 -3.90 0.57
C LEU A 49 -9.60 -3.11 1.34
N SER A 50 -9.96 -2.52 2.47
CA SER A 50 -9.05 -1.74 3.31
C SER A 50 -7.93 -2.60 3.90
N LYS A 51 -8.25 -3.81 4.36
CA LYS A 51 -7.27 -4.75 4.90
C LYS A 51 -6.23 -5.16 3.83
N ASP A 52 -6.68 -5.51 2.63
CA ASP A 52 -5.78 -5.88 1.54
C ASP A 52 -4.91 -4.70 1.10
N TYR A 53 -5.49 -3.50 1.02
CA TYR A 53 -4.72 -2.28 0.71
C TYR A 53 -3.67 -1.97 1.79
N GLY A 54 -4.02 -2.12 3.07
CA GLY A 54 -3.08 -2.03 4.19
C GLY A 54 -1.93 -3.05 4.06
N ILE A 55 -2.22 -4.30 3.72
CA ILE A 55 -1.18 -5.33 3.49
C ILE A 55 -0.27 -4.96 2.31
N ILE A 56 -0.81 -4.38 1.24
CA ILE A 56 -0.01 -3.90 0.10
C ILE A 56 0.94 -2.79 0.54
N LEU A 57 0.45 -1.79 1.29
CA LEU A 57 1.28 -0.71 1.85
C LEU A 57 2.34 -1.25 2.82
N PHE A 58 2.00 -2.26 3.63
CA PHE A 58 2.95 -2.92 4.52
C PHE A 58 4.09 -3.59 3.74
N LYS A 59 3.78 -4.29 2.64
CA LYS A 59 4.78 -4.91 1.76
C LYS A 59 5.71 -3.86 1.15
N TYR A 60 5.19 -2.70 0.77
CA TYR A 60 6.00 -1.59 0.28
C TYR A 60 6.94 -1.03 1.33
N GLY A 61 6.45 -0.84 2.56
CA GLY A 61 7.27 -0.46 3.71
C GLY A 61 8.41 -1.45 3.95
N LEU A 62 8.15 -2.76 3.86
CA LEU A 62 9.14 -3.83 3.98
C LEU A 62 10.22 -3.80 2.89
N ILE A 63 9.83 -3.62 1.63
CA ILE A 63 10.81 -3.55 0.51
C ILE A 63 11.79 -2.39 0.73
N LEU A 64 11.27 -1.21 1.11
CA LEU A 64 12.11 -0.06 1.40
C LEU A 64 12.92 -0.22 2.69
N LEU A 65 12.39 -0.91 3.69
CA LEU A 65 13.12 -1.22 4.94
C LEU A 65 14.34 -2.10 4.65
N ILE A 66 14.15 -3.19 3.90
CA ILE A 66 15.24 -4.10 3.50
C ILE A 66 16.27 -3.34 2.66
N GLY A 67 15.82 -2.50 1.73
CA GLY A 67 16.69 -1.63 0.94
C GLY A 67 17.50 -0.65 1.80
N ALA A 68 16.90 -0.07 2.83
CA ALA A 68 17.56 0.86 3.73
C ALA A 68 18.56 0.17 4.68
N ILE A 69 18.22 -1.01 5.20
CA ILE A 69 19.14 -1.84 5.98
C ILE A 69 20.33 -2.25 5.12
N GLY A 70 20.09 -2.72 3.88
CA GLY A 70 21.15 -3.09 2.95
C GLY A 70 22.05 -1.90 2.56
N TYR A 71 21.49 -0.69 2.49
CA TYR A 71 22.27 0.54 2.28
C TYR A 71 23.20 0.86 3.48
N ILE A 72 22.73 0.66 4.71
CA ILE A 72 23.47 0.98 5.93
C ILE A 72 24.60 -0.02 6.17
N PHE A 73 24.34 -1.32 5.98
CA PHE A 73 25.28 -2.39 6.37
C PHE A 73 26.15 -2.93 5.23
N ILE A 74 25.72 -2.83 3.97
CA ILE A 74 26.38 -3.53 2.85
C ILE A 74 26.95 -2.53 1.84
N ALA A 75 26.09 -1.85 1.07
CA ALA A 75 26.55 -1.00 -0.03
C ALA A 75 25.49 -0.01 -0.54
N LYS A 76 25.94 1.16 -1.01
CA LYS A 76 25.08 2.21 -1.60
C LYS A 76 24.15 1.76 -2.76
N PRO A 77 24.56 0.91 -3.73
CA PRO A 77 23.71 0.53 -4.86
C PRO A 77 22.50 -0.34 -4.47
N ILE A 78 22.50 -0.98 -3.30
CA ILE A 78 21.39 -1.85 -2.86
C ILE A 78 20.08 -1.06 -2.72
N LEU A 79 20.18 0.20 -2.31
CA LEU A 79 19.03 1.10 -2.22
C LEU A 79 18.38 1.34 -3.58
N TRP A 80 19.18 1.46 -4.65
CA TRP A 80 18.68 1.67 -6.00
C TRP A 80 17.98 0.42 -6.54
N ILE A 81 18.49 -0.77 -6.22
CA ILE A 81 17.86 -2.04 -6.57
C ILE A 81 16.51 -2.18 -5.85
N ALA A 82 16.48 -1.95 -4.54
CA ALA A 82 15.26 -2.00 -3.75
C ALA A 82 14.22 -0.96 -4.21
N PHE A 83 14.66 0.25 -4.54
CA PHE A 83 13.80 1.29 -5.08
C PHE A 83 13.20 0.89 -6.44
N THR A 84 14.00 0.29 -7.32
CA THR A 84 13.53 -0.23 -8.62
C THR A 84 12.47 -1.32 -8.43
N ILE A 85 12.71 -2.27 -7.52
CA ILE A 85 11.73 -3.32 -7.18
C ILE A 85 10.45 -2.70 -6.64
N TRP A 86 10.57 -1.72 -5.73
CA TRP A 86 9.44 -1.00 -5.17
C TRP A 86 8.61 -0.31 -6.26
N VAL A 87 9.23 0.40 -7.21
CA VAL A 87 8.53 1.05 -8.34
C VAL A 87 7.77 0.04 -9.19
N ILE A 88 8.39 -1.11 -9.52
CA ILE A 88 7.74 -2.17 -10.31
C ILE A 88 6.49 -2.70 -9.57
N TYR A 89 6.60 -2.91 -8.26
CA TYR A 89 5.49 -3.38 -7.43
C TYR A 89 4.37 -2.36 -7.30
N VAL A 90 4.71 -1.07 -7.19
CA VAL A 90 3.73 0.03 -7.19
C VAL A 90 3.00 0.08 -8.53
N ALA A 91 3.73 0.07 -9.65
CA ALA A 91 3.12 0.08 -10.98
C ALA A 91 2.21 -1.14 -11.19
N LYS A 92 2.67 -2.34 -10.80
CA LYS A 92 1.86 -3.56 -10.89
C LYS A 92 0.57 -3.44 -10.08
N THR A 93 0.64 -2.95 -8.85
CA THR A 93 -0.58 -2.73 -8.04
C THR A 93 -1.46 -1.69 -8.68
N VAL A 94 -0.96 -0.53 -9.11
CA VAL A 94 -1.80 0.50 -9.74
C VAL A 94 -2.54 -0.04 -10.97
N VAL A 95 -1.89 -0.90 -11.77
CA VAL A 95 -2.51 -1.52 -12.95
C VAL A 95 -3.45 -2.68 -12.60
N THR A 96 -3.10 -3.51 -11.61
CA THR A 96 -3.84 -4.76 -11.30
C THR A 96 -4.93 -4.55 -10.24
N PHE A 97 -4.79 -3.53 -9.41
CA PHE A 97 -5.69 -3.26 -8.29
C PHE A 97 -7.02 -2.76 -8.82
N ASN A 98 -7.97 -3.68 -8.91
CA ASN A 98 -9.35 -3.38 -9.23
C ASN A 98 -10.22 -3.60 -7.99
N PHE A 99 -10.78 -2.51 -7.47
CA PHE A 99 -11.69 -2.54 -6.31
C PHE A 99 -13.01 -3.27 -6.63
N ASP A 100 -13.39 -3.45 -7.90
CA ASP A 100 -14.57 -4.24 -8.31
C ASP A 100 -14.50 -5.72 -7.91
N ASN A 101 -13.30 -6.25 -7.66
CA ASN A 101 -13.14 -7.60 -7.13
C ASN A 101 -13.72 -7.76 -5.71
N TYR A 102 -13.97 -6.66 -5.02
CA TYR A 102 -14.48 -6.61 -3.65
C TYR A 102 -15.98 -6.30 -3.58
N LYS A 103 -16.70 -6.26 -4.72
CA LYS A 103 -18.17 -6.19 -4.72
C LYS A 103 -18.76 -7.42 -4.03
N CYS A 104 -19.58 -7.20 -3.01
CA CYS A 104 -20.32 -8.25 -2.28
C CYS A 104 -21.38 -8.90 -3.16
N ASN A 105 -21.87 -8.21 -4.20
CA ASN A 105 -22.89 -8.71 -5.11
C ASN A 105 -22.24 -9.26 -6.40
N LYS A 106 -21.46 -10.33 -6.29
CA LYS A 106 -21.21 -11.23 -7.43
C LYS A 106 -22.37 -12.21 -7.49
N ALA A 107 -23.47 -11.78 -8.11
CA ALA A 107 -24.46 -12.70 -8.68
C ALA A 107 -23.89 -13.31 -9.98
#